data_AF-A0A545T212-F1
#
_entry.id   AF-A0A545T212-F1
#
_cell.length_a   1.000
_cell.length_b   1.000
_cell.length_c   1.000
_cell.angle_alpha   90.00
_cell.angle_beta   90.00
_cell.angle_gamma   90.00
#
_symmetry.space_group_name_H-M   'P 1'
#
loop_
_entity.id
_entity.type
_entity.pdbx_description
1 polymer ?
#
loop_
_entity_poly.entity_id
_entity_poly.type
_entity_poly.pdbx_seq_one_letter_code
_entity_poly.pdbx_strand_id
1 'polypeptide(L)'
;MENNVLKYVLVPINRAGWPFIAGALLLSVIFALIWPPLVVPGLLLSAFCTYFFRDPDRYVPVRPGLVVSPADGLVSAVEPATPPAELGMGDVSLMRVSIFLSVFDVHVNRIPTGGEITELAYHEGAFLNAAEDKASDLNERQSVRMKTTDGRDIVFVQIAGLIARRIICTLKHGQSVRAGERFGLIRFGSRTDVYLPDGVAPMVAVGQRMIGGETVIADLTSDEEIRAGEVR
;
A
#
# COMPACT_ATOMS: atom_id res chain seq x y z
N MET A 1 22.05 -19.17 -6.91
CA MET A 1 21.94 -17.70 -6.96
C MET A 1 21.28 -17.34 -8.29
N GLU A 2 19.95 -17.28 -8.31
CA GLU A 2 19.24 -16.58 -9.39
C GLU A 2 19.86 -15.18 -9.53
N ASN A 3 20.02 -14.67 -10.76
CA ASN A 3 20.68 -13.39 -11.01
C ASN A 3 19.88 -12.21 -10.40
N ASN A 4 20.05 -11.99 -9.10
CA ASN A 4 19.45 -10.88 -8.34
C ASN A 4 19.81 -9.52 -8.97
N VAL A 5 20.95 -9.43 -9.66
CA VAL A 5 21.37 -8.23 -10.40
C VAL A 5 20.46 -7.94 -11.60
N LEU A 6 20.00 -8.97 -12.33
CA LEU A 6 19.06 -8.78 -13.43
C LEU A 6 17.67 -8.38 -12.93
N LYS A 7 17.19 -8.96 -11.83
CA LYS A 7 15.91 -8.55 -11.20
C LYS A 7 15.99 -7.15 -10.58
N TYR A 8 17.17 -6.72 -10.15
CA TYR A 8 17.42 -5.36 -9.67
C TYR A 8 17.29 -4.32 -10.80
N VAL A 9 17.72 -4.67 -12.02
CA VAL A 9 17.63 -3.78 -13.19
C VAL A 9 16.27 -3.92 -13.90
N LEU A 10 15.76 -5.14 -14.04
CA LEU A 10 14.50 -5.47 -14.69
C LEU A 10 13.45 -5.78 -13.63
N VAL A 11 12.81 -4.71 -13.15
CA VAL A 11 11.74 -4.83 -12.17
C VAL A 11 10.51 -5.47 -12.84
N PRO A 12 9.94 -6.55 -12.26
CA PRO A 12 8.70 -7.15 -12.76
C PRO A 12 7.57 -6.12 -12.84
N ILE A 13 6.61 -6.35 -13.74
CA ILE A 13 5.45 -5.48 -13.90
C ILE A 13 4.22 -6.21 -13.39
N ASN A 14 3.42 -5.54 -12.57
CA ASN A 14 2.14 -6.06 -12.12
C ASN A 14 1.21 -6.31 -13.31
N ARG A 15 0.47 -7.42 -13.29
CA ARG A 15 -0.43 -7.82 -14.38
C ARG A 15 -1.45 -6.74 -14.74
N ALA A 16 -1.89 -5.96 -13.76
CA ALA A 16 -2.83 -4.86 -13.98
C ALA A 16 -2.28 -3.74 -14.88
N GLY A 17 -0.96 -3.65 -15.07
CA GLY A 17 -0.30 -2.62 -15.86
C GLY A 17 -0.25 -2.89 -17.37
N TRP A 18 -0.25 -4.16 -17.78
CA TRP A 18 -0.09 -4.53 -19.20
C TRP A 18 -1.11 -3.88 -20.15
N PRO A 19 -2.42 -3.79 -19.81
CA PRO A 19 -3.37 -3.08 -20.66
C PRO A 19 -3.02 -1.61 -20.88
N PHE A 20 -2.50 -0.93 -19.84
CA PHE A 20 -2.11 0.48 -19.93
C PHE A 20 -0.84 0.68 -20.75
N ILE A 21 0.15 -0.20 -20.56
CA ILE A 21 1.39 -0.18 -21.32
C ILE A 21 1.11 -0.43 -22.81
N ALA A 22 0.32 -1.46 -23.12
CA ALA A 22 -0.06 -1.80 -24.49
C ALA A 22 -0.87 -0.68 -25.15
N GLY A 23 -1.82 -0.09 -24.43
CA GLY A 23 -2.59 1.06 -24.91
C GLY A 23 -1.71 2.28 -25.21
N ALA A 24 -0.75 2.59 -24.34
CA ALA A 24 0.20 3.69 -24.56
C ALA A 24 1.13 3.44 -25.76
N LEU A 25 1.59 2.20 -25.95
CA LEU A 25 2.39 1.82 -27.13
C LEU A 25 1.58 1.92 -28.43
N LEU A 26 0.33 1.46 -28.42
CA LEU A 26 -0.56 1.59 -29.58
C LEU A 26 -0.79 3.07 -29.93
N LEU A 27 -1.04 3.91 -28.93
CA LEU A 27 -1.19 5.35 -29.11
C LEU A 27 0.09 5.97 -29.71
N SER A 28 1.26 5.52 -29.24
CA SER A 28 2.56 5.94 -29.77
C SER A 28 2.71 5.63 -31.27
N VAL A 29 2.25 4.46 -31.71
CA VAL A 29 2.26 4.09 -33.13
C VAL A 29 1.31 4.96 -33.93
N ILE A 30 0.07 5.15 -33.45
CA ILE A 30 -0.94 6.01 -34.11
C ILE A 30 -0.39 7.43 -34.29
N PHE A 31 0.23 7.98 -33.25
CA PHE A 31 0.85 9.30 -33.30
C PHE A 31 2.00 9.39 -34.32
N ALA A 32 2.85 8.37 -34.39
CA ALA A 32 3.92 8.32 -35.38
C ALA A 32 3.40 8.32 -36.83
N LEU A 33 2.24 7.69 -37.08
CA LEU A 33 1.60 7.66 -38.40
C LEU A 33 1.02 9.02 -38.82
N ILE A 34 0.63 9.86 -37.87
CA ILE A 34 0.14 11.23 -38.13
C ILE A 34 1.33 12.17 -38.37
N TRP A 35 2.30 12.16 -37.46
CA TRP A 35 3.52 12.94 -37.56
C TRP A 35 4.63 12.28 -36.72
N PRO A 36 5.76 11.84 -37.31
CA PRO A 36 6.75 11.02 -36.61
C PRO A 36 7.23 11.54 -35.24
N PRO A 37 7.42 12.86 -35.03
CA PRO A 37 7.78 13.41 -33.72
C PRO A 37 6.77 13.13 -32.58
N LEU A 38 5.48 12.90 -32.91
CA LEU A 38 4.46 12.61 -31.89
C LEU A 38 4.61 11.22 -31.26
N VAL A 39 5.54 10.38 -31.74
CA VAL A 39 5.89 9.12 -31.07
C VAL A 39 6.40 9.34 -29.64
N VAL A 40 7.07 10.48 -29.38
CA VAL A 40 7.76 10.73 -28.11
C VAL A 40 6.79 10.77 -26.92
N PRO A 41 5.69 11.54 -26.92
CA PRO A 41 4.69 11.49 -25.86
C PRO A 41 4.12 10.09 -25.57
N GLY A 42 3.89 9.27 -26.61
CA GLY A 42 3.37 7.92 -26.44
C GLY A 42 4.38 6.99 -25.76
N LEU A 43 5.66 7.07 -26.14
CA LEU A 43 6.73 6.34 -25.49
C LEU A 43 6.94 6.78 -24.03
N LEU A 44 6.89 8.09 -23.76
CA LEU A 44 6.98 8.62 -22.39
C LEU A 44 5.82 8.12 -21.52
N LEU A 45 4.60 8.09 -22.06
CA LEU A 45 3.46 7.54 -21.36
C LEU A 45 3.62 6.03 -21.09
N SER A 46 4.13 5.26 -22.07
CA SER A 46 4.40 3.83 -21.90
C SER A 46 5.48 3.56 -20.85
N ALA A 47 6.55 4.37 -20.85
CA ALA A 47 7.60 4.31 -19.83
C ALA A 47 7.06 4.65 -18.44
N PHE A 48 6.21 5.68 -18.32
CA PHE A 48 5.55 6.03 -17.07
C PHE A 48 4.63 4.91 -16.58
N CYS A 49 3.80 4.32 -17.44
CA CYS A 49 2.95 3.18 -17.06
C CYS A 49 3.81 1.98 -16.59
N THR A 50 4.91 1.69 -17.28
CA THR A 50 5.85 0.64 -16.87
C THR A 50 6.42 0.93 -15.48
N TYR A 51 6.85 2.16 -15.23
CA TYR A 51 7.38 2.58 -13.93
C TYR A 51 6.32 2.54 -12.82
N PHE A 52 5.10 3.00 -13.10
CA PHE A 52 3.99 3.05 -12.14
C PHE A 52 3.55 1.66 -11.70
N PHE A 53 3.42 0.72 -12.65
CA PHE A 53 2.97 -0.65 -12.39
C PHE A 53 4.10 -1.61 -12.02
N ARG A 54 5.30 -1.11 -11.70
CA ARG A 54 6.43 -1.93 -11.25
C ARG A 54 6.07 -2.68 -9.96
N ASP A 55 6.51 -3.92 -9.86
CA ASP A 55 6.24 -4.85 -8.76
C ASP A 55 7.54 -5.55 -8.34
N PRO A 56 8.47 -4.82 -7.69
CA PRO A 56 9.74 -5.39 -7.24
C PRO A 56 9.53 -6.49 -6.22
N ASP A 57 10.38 -7.51 -6.29
CA ASP A 57 10.53 -8.46 -5.19
C ASP A 57 11.15 -7.76 -3.97
N ARG A 58 10.75 -8.21 -2.77
CA ARG A 58 11.10 -7.60 -1.49
C ARG A 58 11.67 -8.62 -0.52
N TYR A 59 12.63 -8.21 0.27
CA TYR A 59 13.22 -9.02 1.33
C TYR A 59 12.56 -8.70 2.66
N VAL A 60 11.55 -9.50 3.01
CA VAL A 60 10.71 -9.27 4.19
C VAL A 60 11.42 -9.74 5.46
N PRO A 61 11.55 -8.90 6.51
CA PRO A 61 12.01 -9.33 7.82
C PRO A 61 11.16 -10.47 8.40
N VAL A 62 11.79 -11.54 8.90
CA VAL A 62 11.10 -12.78 9.30
C VAL A 62 11.00 -13.00 10.81
N ARG A 63 11.40 -12.04 11.64
CA ARG A 63 11.30 -12.18 13.09
C ARG A 63 9.81 -12.14 13.52
N PRO A 64 9.34 -13.08 14.36
CA PRO A 64 8.00 -13.02 14.94
C PRO A 64 7.72 -11.69 15.65
N GLY A 65 6.47 -11.23 15.59
CA GLY A 65 6.04 -9.97 16.19
C GLY A 65 6.29 -8.73 15.34
N LEU A 66 7.03 -8.82 14.23
CA LEU A 66 7.23 -7.66 13.36
C LEU A 66 5.97 -7.33 12.55
N VAL A 67 5.69 -6.04 12.46
CA VAL A 67 4.74 -5.44 11.52
C VAL A 67 5.53 -4.63 10.51
N VAL A 68 5.42 -4.98 9.23
CA VAL A 68 6.06 -4.28 8.12
C VAL A 68 5.09 -3.32 7.44
N SER A 69 5.65 -2.30 6.77
CA SER A 69 4.87 -1.35 5.99
C SER A 69 4.08 -2.08 4.89
N PRO A 70 2.77 -1.84 4.74
CA PRO A 70 1.99 -2.40 3.64
C PRO A 70 2.28 -1.74 2.29
N ALA A 71 3.01 -0.62 2.26
CA ALA A 71 3.16 0.24 1.10
C ALA A 71 4.54 0.92 1.04
N ASP A 72 4.99 1.21 -0.18
CA ASP A 72 6.04 2.22 -0.40
C ASP A 72 5.43 3.61 -0.22
N GLY A 73 6.12 4.54 0.44
CA GLY A 73 5.60 5.91 0.56
C GLY A 73 6.18 6.70 1.71
N LEU A 74 5.37 7.62 2.24
CA LEU A 74 5.72 8.52 3.34
C LEU A 74 4.73 8.33 4.49
N VAL A 75 5.21 8.21 5.73
CA VAL A 75 4.34 8.26 6.91
C VAL A 75 3.75 9.67 7.01
N SER A 76 2.46 9.80 6.74
CA SER A 76 1.75 11.09 6.75
C SER A 76 1.12 11.41 8.10
N ALA A 77 0.75 10.39 8.88
CA ALA A 77 0.19 10.56 10.22
C ALA A 77 0.49 9.36 11.11
N VAL A 78 0.64 9.62 12.41
CA VAL A 78 0.73 8.62 13.48
C VAL A 78 -0.10 9.12 14.65
N GLU A 79 -1.29 8.57 14.84
CA GLU A 79 -2.25 9.09 15.82
C GLU A 79 -3.30 8.04 16.22
N PRO A 80 -3.96 8.19 17.38
CA PRO A 80 -5.11 7.38 17.74
C PRO A 80 -6.29 7.63 16.79
N ALA A 81 -6.89 6.56 16.25
CA ALA A 81 -8.07 6.63 15.39
C ALA A 81 -8.93 5.38 15.54
N THR A 82 -10.23 5.53 15.33
CA THR A 82 -11.17 4.40 15.32
C THR A 82 -11.07 3.64 13.99
N PRO A 83 -10.92 2.30 14.00
CA PRO A 83 -10.98 1.51 12.77
C PRO A 83 -12.31 1.69 12.02
N PRO A 84 -12.36 1.41 10.71
CA PRO A 84 -13.59 1.55 9.94
C PRO A 84 -14.76 0.75 10.54
N ALA A 85 -15.90 1.42 10.72
CA ALA A 85 -17.07 0.87 11.43
C ALA A 85 -17.60 -0.43 10.80
N GLU A 86 -17.44 -0.59 9.48
CA GLU A 86 -17.84 -1.77 8.74
C GLU A 86 -17.10 -3.07 9.18
N LEU A 87 -16.01 -2.95 9.95
CA LEU A 87 -15.28 -4.10 10.51
C LEU A 87 -15.83 -4.61 11.85
N GLY A 88 -16.87 -3.96 12.39
CA GLY A 88 -17.56 -4.41 13.60
C GLY A 88 -16.68 -4.42 14.85
N MET A 89 -15.73 -3.50 14.96
CA MET A 89 -14.80 -3.39 16.09
C MET A 89 -15.27 -2.43 17.20
N GLY A 90 -16.43 -1.79 17.01
CA GLY A 90 -16.92 -0.73 17.90
C GLY A 90 -16.06 0.54 17.81
N ASP A 91 -16.24 1.45 18.77
CA ASP A 91 -15.58 2.76 18.79
C ASP A 91 -14.21 2.73 19.50
N VAL A 92 -13.48 1.62 19.40
CA VAL A 92 -12.15 1.48 20.00
C VAL A 92 -11.14 2.38 19.26
N SER A 93 -10.43 3.23 20.00
CA SER A 93 -9.35 4.04 19.45
C SER A 93 -8.06 3.23 19.45
N LEU A 94 -7.45 3.03 18.27
CA LEU A 94 -6.20 2.30 18.08
C LEU A 94 -5.14 3.22 17.47
N MET A 95 -3.87 2.94 17.74
CA MET A 95 -2.77 3.67 17.09
C MET A 95 -2.76 3.36 15.58
N ARG A 96 -2.99 4.40 14.77
CA ARG A 96 -3.00 4.32 13.31
C ARG A 96 -1.70 4.89 12.75
N VAL A 97 -1.09 4.14 11.85
CA VAL A 97 0.01 4.60 10.99
C VAL A 97 -0.54 4.78 9.57
N SER A 98 -0.52 6.01 9.09
CA SER A 98 -0.98 6.36 7.74
C SER A 98 0.21 6.57 6.81
N ILE A 99 0.20 5.87 5.69
CA ILE A 99 1.27 5.90 4.69
C ILE A 99 0.68 6.41 3.39
N PHE A 100 1.14 7.57 2.95
CA PHE A 100 0.79 8.16 1.67
C PHE A 100 1.73 7.64 0.57
N LEU A 101 1.14 7.16 -0.52
CA LEU A 101 1.83 6.69 -1.71
C LEU A 101 1.64 7.72 -2.82
N SER A 102 2.72 8.38 -3.21
CA SER A 102 2.71 9.26 -4.37
C SER A 102 2.58 8.45 -5.66
N VAL A 103 2.26 9.11 -6.79
CA VAL A 103 2.25 8.49 -8.12
C VAL A 103 3.59 7.88 -8.54
N PHE A 104 4.68 8.20 -7.82
CA PHE A 104 6.01 7.66 -8.11
C PHE A 104 6.35 6.42 -7.27
N ASP A 105 5.56 6.09 -6.25
CA ASP A 105 5.81 4.95 -5.36
C ASP A 105 5.31 3.62 -5.97
N VAL A 106 5.72 2.50 -5.37
CA VAL A 106 5.18 1.18 -5.74
C VAL A 106 3.79 1.05 -5.13
N HIS A 107 2.81 0.81 -6.00
CA HIS A 107 1.40 0.78 -5.63
C HIS A 107 0.86 -0.62 -5.29
N VAL A 108 1.72 -1.65 -5.38
CA VAL A 108 1.42 -3.01 -4.91
C VAL A 108 1.48 -3.03 -3.39
N ASN A 109 0.38 -3.45 -2.76
CA ASN A 109 0.29 -3.49 -1.30
C ASN A 109 0.59 -4.88 -0.75
N ARG A 110 1.17 -4.89 0.45
CA ARG A 110 1.68 -6.08 1.12
C ARG A 110 1.09 -6.27 2.51
N ILE A 111 1.00 -7.52 2.92
CA ILE A 111 0.47 -7.91 4.23
C ILE A 111 1.39 -7.39 5.34
N PRO A 112 0.89 -6.63 6.33
CA PRO A 112 1.74 -6.06 7.38
C PRO A 112 2.37 -7.11 8.30
N THR A 113 1.67 -8.20 8.62
CA THR A 113 2.18 -9.26 9.50
C THR A 113 1.50 -10.60 9.23
N GLY A 114 2.00 -11.70 9.79
CA GLY A 114 1.39 -13.02 9.61
C GLY A 114 0.10 -13.19 10.42
N GLY A 115 -0.89 -13.88 9.85
CA GLY A 115 -2.18 -14.09 10.50
C GLY A 115 -3.25 -14.72 9.62
N GLU A 116 -4.49 -14.60 10.05
CA GLU A 116 -5.70 -15.05 9.33
C GLU A 116 -6.65 -13.88 9.11
N ILE A 117 -7.12 -13.70 7.88
CA ILE A 117 -8.07 -12.65 7.52
C ILE A 117 -9.43 -12.98 8.12
N THR A 118 -9.92 -12.12 9.02
CA THR A 118 -11.18 -12.33 9.75
C THR A 118 -12.32 -11.46 9.24
N GLU A 119 -12.06 -10.36 8.54
CA GLU A 119 -13.11 -9.56 7.90
C GLU A 119 -12.57 -8.81 6.69
N LEU A 120 -13.41 -8.66 5.66
CA LEU A 120 -13.13 -7.90 4.45
C LEU A 120 -14.35 -7.05 4.12
N ALA A 121 -14.20 -5.74 4.14
CA ALA A 121 -15.30 -4.84 3.85
C ALA A 121 -14.89 -3.79 2.82
N TYR A 122 -15.61 -3.79 1.69
CA TYR A 122 -15.44 -2.82 0.63
C TYR A 122 -16.45 -1.69 0.81
N HIS A 123 -15.96 -0.46 0.75
CA HIS A 123 -16.78 0.74 0.80
C HIS A 123 -16.59 1.53 -0.50
N GLU A 124 -17.67 1.69 -1.26
CA GLU A 124 -17.70 2.59 -2.41
C GLU A 124 -17.79 4.04 -1.92
N GLY A 125 -16.99 4.94 -2.48
CA GLY A 125 -16.89 6.30 -1.97
C GLY A 125 -16.46 7.34 -3.02
N ALA A 126 -16.26 8.56 -2.54
CA ALA A 126 -15.78 9.71 -3.29
C ALA A 126 -14.28 9.59 -3.66
N PHE A 127 -13.76 10.63 -4.30
CA PHE A 127 -12.37 10.69 -4.77
C PHE A 127 -11.72 12.00 -4.30
N LEU A 128 -11.59 12.17 -2.99
CA LEU A 128 -10.83 13.26 -2.38
C LEU A 128 -9.33 12.97 -2.39
N ASN A 129 -8.51 13.99 -2.14
CA ASN A 129 -7.07 13.80 -2.00
C ASN A 129 -6.77 12.90 -0.79
N ALA A 130 -6.09 11.76 -1.01
CA ALA A 130 -5.84 10.76 0.02
C ALA A 130 -4.93 11.25 1.17
N ALA A 131 -4.27 12.40 1.00
CA ALA A 131 -3.50 13.05 2.06
C ALA A 131 -4.38 13.80 3.09
N GLU A 132 -5.67 14.04 2.80
CA GLU A 132 -6.59 14.74 3.71
C GLU A 132 -7.29 13.78 4.68
N ASP A 133 -7.53 14.22 5.91
CA ASP A 133 -8.15 13.38 6.95
C ASP A 133 -9.54 12.86 6.57
N LYS A 134 -10.33 13.68 5.88
CA LYS A 134 -11.69 13.33 5.42
C LYS A 134 -11.70 12.25 4.34
N ALA A 135 -10.56 11.99 3.68
CA ALA A 135 -10.46 10.96 2.66
C ALA A 135 -10.66 9.57 3.25
N SER A 136 -10.28 9.34 4.51
CA SER A 136 -10.50 8.06 5.18
C SER A 136 -11.96 7.68 5.25
N ASP A 137 -12.86 8.65 5.49
CA ASP A 137 -14.29 8.39 5.66
C ASP A 137 -15.05 8.35 4.34
N LEU A 138 -14.69 9.24 3.42
CA LEU A 138 -15.47 9.49 2.22
C LEU A 138 -14.98 8.73 1.00
N ASN A 139 -13.70 8.36 0.92
CA ASN A 139 -13.18 7.75 -0.30
C ASN A 139 -13.54 6.27 -0.43
N GLU A 140 -13.44 5.79 -1.66
CA GLU A 140 -13.40 4.36 -1.94
C GLU A 140 -12.27 3.70 -1.12
N ARG A 141 -12.63 2.68 -0.33
CA ARG A 141 -11.68 1.95 0.51
C ARG A 141 -11.97 0.46 0.58
N GLN A 142 -10.91 -0.31 0.80
CA GLN A 142 -10.98 -1.72 1.17
C GLN A 142 -10.38 -1.88 2.56
N SER A 143 -11.23 -2.25 3.50
CA SER A 143 -10.91 -2.44 4.91
C SER A 143 -10.67 -3.93 5.19
N VAL A 144 -9.57 -4.25 5.87
CA VAL A 144 -9.21 -5.64 6.19
C VAL A 144 -8.95 -5.76 7.69
N ARG A 145 -9.70 -6.64 8.34
CA ARG A 145 -9.39 -7.09 9.71
C ARG A 145 -8.69 -8.43 9.65
N MET A 146 -7.63 -8.56 10.44
CA MET A 146 -6.84 -9.78 10.52
C MET A 146 -6.55 -10.13 11.97
N LYS A 147 -6.67 -11.42 12.29
CA LYS A 147 -6.15 -11.98 13.54
C LYS A 147 -4.67 -12.31 13.34
N THR A 148 -3.79 -11.64 14.06
CA THR A 148 -2.35 -11.92 14.04
C THR A 148 -2.05 -13.29 14.64
N THR A 149 -0.85 -13.82 14.37
CA THR A 149 -0.40 -15.11 14.94
C THR A 149 -0.39 -15.17 16.47
N ASP A 150 -0.32 -14.02 17.18
CA ASP A 150 -0.40 -13.97 18.64
C ASP A 150 -1.83 -13.81 19.19
N GLY A 151 -2.83 -13.78 18.30
CA GLY A 151 -4.23 -13.70 18.67
C GLY A 151 -4.76 -12.28 18.86
N ARG A 152 -4.00 -11.23 18.57
CA ARG A 152 -4.53 -9.85 18.55
C ARG A 152 -5.11 -9.46 17.20
N ASP A 153 -6.02 -8.49 17.18
CA ASP A 153 -6.57 -7.91 15.96
C ASP A 153 -5.67 -6.79 15.44
N ILE A 154 -5.41 -6.80 14.13
CA ILE A 154 -4.79 -5.70 13.39
C ILE A 154 -5.68 -5.36 12.20
N VAL A 155 -5.76 -4.07 11.86
CA VAL A 155 -6.51 -3.62 10.68
C VAL A 155 -5.57 -2.95 9.71
N PHE A 156 -5.78 -3.19 8.43
CA PHE A 156 -5.14 -2.42 7.38
C PHE A 156 -6.14 -2.07 6.28
N VAL A 157 -6.03 -0.86 5.76
CA VAL A 157 -7.01 -0.26 4.85
C VAL A 157 -6.30 0.28 3.63
N GLN A 158 -6.78 -0.10 2.46
CA GLN A 158 -6.43 0.53 1.19
C GLN A 158 -7.42 1.67 0.95
N ILE A 159 -6.93 2.91 0.77
CA ILE A 159 -7.76 4.09 0.52
C ILE A 159 -7.37 4.68 -0.83
N ALA A 160 -8.32 4.67 -1.77
CA ALA A 160 -8.13 5.25 -3.09
C ALA A 160 -8.13 6.79 -3.01
N GLY A 161 -7.36 7.44 -3.89
CA GLY A 161 -7.32 8.90 -3.99
C GLY A 161 -8.08 9.45 -5.19
N LEU A 162 -7.82 10.74 -5.48
CA LEU A 162 -8.62 11.60 -6.36
C LEU A 162 -8.81 11.10 -7.81
N ILE A 163 -7.89 10.28 -8.31
CA ILE A 163 -7.85 9.84 -9.72
C ILE A 163 -8.07 8.32 -9.85
N ALA A 164 -8.05 7.59 -8.73
CA ALA A 164 -7.98 6.14 -8.71
C ALA A 164 -9.36 5.50 -8.70
N ARG A 165 -9.75 4.87 -9.80
CA ARG A 165 -11.10 4.28 -9.96
C ARG A 165 -11.23 2.81 -9.53
N ARG A 166 -10.16 2.16 -9.03
CA ARG A 166 -10.20 0.75 -8.61
C ARG A 166 -9.14 0.42 -7.58
N ILE A 167 -9.58 -0.07 -6.43
CA ILE A 167 -8.79 -0.89 -5.51
C ILE A 167 -8.84 -2.34 -5.99
N ILE A 168 -7.68 -3.00 -6.03
CA ILE A 168 -7.57 -4.45 -6.23
C ILE A 168 -7.21 -5.06 -4.89
N CYS A 169 -8.03 -5.98 -4.40
CA CYS A 169 -7.76 -6.81 -3.24
C CYS A 169 -8.01 -8.28 -3.64
N THR A 170 -7.02 -9.14 -3.38
CA THR A 170 -7.09 -10.58 -3.71
C THR A 170 -7.35 -11.46 -2.49
N LEU A 171 -7.50 -10.85 -1.31
CA LEU A 171 -7.76 -11.56 -0.07
C LEU A 171 -9.15 -12.16 -0.02
N LYS A 172 -9.28 -13.20 0.80
CA LYS A 172 -10.54 -13.87 1.14
C LYS A 172 -10.67 -14.00 2.65
N HIS A 173 -11.89 -14.00 3.14
CA HIS A 173 -12.20 -14.32 4.53
C HIS A 173 -11.69 -15.74 4.85
N GLY A 174 -11.10 -15.94 6.04
CA GLY A 174 -10.48 -17.19 6.50
C GLY A 174 -9.14 -17.51 5.84
N GLN A 175 -8.58 -16.62 5.02
CA GLN A 175 -7.29 -16.86 4.38
C GLN A 175 -6.14 -16.68 5.37
N SER A 176 -5.29 -17.69 5.51
CA SER A 176 -3.99 -17.53 6.18
C SER A 176 -2.99 -16.81 5.26
N VAL A 177 -2.29 -15.83 5.81
CA VAL A 177 -1.33 -14.99 5.08
C VAL A 177 -0.02 -14.84 5.85
N ARG A 178 1.05 -14.53 5.13
CA ARG A 178 2.38 -14.24 5.70
C ARG A 178 2.73 -12.76 5.52
N ALA A 179 3.54 -12.25 6.44
CA ALA A 179 4.08 -10.90 6.34
C ALA A 179 4.75 -10.67 4.97
N GLY A 180 4.48 -9.51 4.38
CA GLY A 180 5.03 -9.08 3.11
C GLY A 180 4.46 -9.74 1.86
N GLU A 181 3.53 -10.69 1.98
CA GLU A 181 2.79 -11.23 0.82
C GLU A 181 2.02 -10.14 0.09
N ARG A 182 1.96 -10.21 -1.24
CA ARG A 182 1.20 -9.26 -2.07
C ARG A 182 -0.28 -9.57 -1.92
N PHE A 183 -1.09 -8.57 -1.62
CA PHE A 183 -2.54 -8.77 -1.45
C PHE A 183 -3.39 -7.86 -2.31
N GLY A 184 -2.79 -6.85 -2.94
CA GLY A 184 -3.56 -5.87 -3.68
C GLY A 184 -2.75 -4.83 -4.41
N LEU A 185 -3.48 -3.92 -5.03
CA LEU A 185 -2.95 -2.74 -5.71
C LEU A 185 -3.98 -1.61 -5.61
N ILE A 186 -3.52 -0.44 -5.22
CA ILE A 186 -4.29 0.82 -5.24
C ILE A 186 -3.69 1.74 -6.29
N ARG A 187 -4.48 2.46 -7.07
CA ARG A 187 -3.92 3.30 -8.16
C ARG A 187 -3.76 4.75 -7.69
N PHE A 188 -2.93 5.50 -8.42
CA PHE A 188 -2.77 6.97 -8.43
C PHE A 188 -3.01 7.73 -7.11
N GLY A 189 -1.93 7.99 -6.36
CA GLY A 189 -1.95 8.97 -5.27
C GLY A 189 -2.87 8.54 -4.14
N SER A 190 -2.47 7.48 -3.43
CA SER A 190 -3.33 6.73 -2.52
C SER A 190 -2.74 6.68 -1.12
N ARG A 191 -3.47 6.05 -0.19
CA ARG A 191 -3.05 5.90 1.19
C ARG A 191 -3.30 4.47 1.68
N THR A 192 -2.44 4.00 2.55
CA THR A 192 -2.69 2.80 3.36
C THR A 192 -2.66 3.16 4.82
N ASP A 193 -3.67 2.74 5.56
CA ASP A 193 -3.69 2.82 7.01
C ASP A 193 -3.40 1.46 7.63
N VAL A 194 -2.67 1.46 8.74
CA VAL A 194 -2.51 0.29 9.62
C VAL A 194 -2.93 0.72 11.02
N TYR A 195 -3.95 0.08 11.57
CA TYR A 195 -4.34 0.22 12.97
C TYR A 195 -3.69 -0.92 13.75
N LEU A 196 -2.75 -0.55 14.61
CA LEU A 196 -1.99 -1.48 15.43
C LEU A 196 -2.87 -2.04 16.58
N PRO A 197 -2.58 -3.25 17.06
CA PRO A 197 -3.25 -3.76 18.25
C PRO A 197 -3.11 -2.81 19.45
N ASP A 198 -4.06 -2.87 20.38
CA ASP A 198 -4.02 -2.08 21.59
C ASP A 198 -2.71 -2.27 22.37
N GLY A 199 -2.18 -1.18 22.90
CA GLY A 199 -0.90 -1.12 23.60
C GLY A 199 0.36 -1.24 22.73
N VAL A 200 0.25 -1.36 21.40
CA VAL A 200 1.43 -1.44 20.51
C VAL A 200 1.81 -0.05 19.99
N ALA A 201 3.04 0.37 20.29
CA ALA A 201 3.58 1.63 19.78
C ALA A 201 4.21 1.46 18.38
N PRO A 202 4.00 2.42 17.47
CA PRO A 202 4.70 2.48 16.18
C PRO A 202 6.18 2.83 16.35
N MET A 203 7.02 2.14 15.57
CA MET A 203 8.48 2.30 15.49
C MET A 203 8.91 3.24 14.35
N VAL A 204 8.02 4.12 13.91
CA VAL A 204 8.23 5.06 12.81
C VAL A 204 7.73 6.45 13.17
N ALA A 205 8.32 7.47 12.56
CA ALA A 205 7.93 8.86 12.75
C ALA A 205 7.24 9.44 11.50
N VAL A 206 6.42 10.47 11.70
CA VAL A 206 5.85 11.27 10.61
C VAL A 206 6.97 11.85 9.75
N GLY A 207 6.82 11.76 8.42
CA GLY A 207 7.82 12.17 7.44
C GLY A 207 8.87 11.10 7.09
N GLN A 208 8.84 9.94 7.74
CA GLN A 208 9.74 8.83 7.41
C GLN A 208 9.30 8.13 6.11
N ARG A 209 10.26 7.74 5.26
CA ARG A 209 10.00 6.94 4.05
C ARG A 209 9.85 5.45 4.36
N MET A 210 8.91 4.82 3.67
CA MET A 210 8.58 3.42 3.80
C MET A 210 8.90 2.67 2.51
N ILE A 211 9.36 1.43 2.66
CA ILE A 211 9.43 0.43 1.60
C ILE A 211 8.46 -0.69 1.99
N GLY A 212 7.46 -0.92 1.14
CA GLY A 212 6.42 -1.92 1.38
C GLY A 212 7.02 -3.31 1.50
N GLY A 213 6.68 -4.00 2.59
CA GLY A 213 7.18 -5.33 2.92
C GLY A 213 8.57 -5.37 3.57
N GLU A 214 9.29 -4.25 3.68
CA GLU A 214 10.66 -4.24 4.21
C GLU A 214 10.82 -3.35 5.44
N THR A 215 10.23 -2.15 5.42
CA THR A 215 10.33 -1.25 6.56
C THR A 215 9.47 -1.74 7.71
N VAL A 216 10.08 -1.99 8.87
CA VAL A 216 9.36 -2.32 10.11
C VAL A 216 8.67 -1.07 10.65
N ILE A 217 7.36 -1.13 10.82
CA ILE A 217 6.53 -0.03 11.35
C ILE A 217 6.15 -0.23 12.81
N ALA A 218 6.16 -1.46 13.32
CA ALA A 218 5.92 -1.78 14.73
C ALA A 218 6.51 -3.14 15.09
N ASP A 219 6.68 -3.36 16.40
CA ASP A 219 6.98 -4.67 16.98
C ASP A 219 5.95 -4.95 18.07
N LEU A 220 5.18 -6.00 17.85
CA LEU A 220 4.11 -6.48 18.73
C LEU A 220 4.62 -6.90 20.12
N THR A 221 5.93 -7.07 20.30
CA THR A 221 6.59 -7.48 21.55
C THR A 221 7.42 -6.37 22.21
N SER A 222 7.52 -5.19 21.59
CA SER A 222 8.30 -4.08 22.09
C SER A 222 7.53 -3.25 23.13
N ASP A 223 8.26 -2.68 24.08
CA ASP A 223 7.82 -1.69 25.05
C ASP A 223 8.34 -0.27 24.74
N GLU A 224 8.96 -0.07 23.56
CA GLU A 224 9.37 1.26 23.10
C GLU A 224 8.18 2.23 23.05
N GLU A 225 8.42 3.49 23.45
CA GLU A 225 7.45 4.56 23.26
C GLU A 225 7.31 4.94 21.77
N ILE A 226 6.25 5.71 21.46
CA ILE A 226 6.03 6.25 20.12
C ILE A 226 7.25 7.03 19.66
N ARG A 227 7.83 6.66 18.52
CA ARG A 227 9.02 7.33 18.00
C ARG A 227 8.74 8.74 17.50
N ALA A 228 9.57 9.68 17.95
CA ALA A 228 9.67 11.02 17.37
C ALA A 228 10.79 11.07 16.31
N GLY A 229 10.65 11.95 15.33
CA GLY A 229 11.65 12.22 14.29
C GLY A 229 11.82 13.71 14.06
N GLU A 230 13.03 14.12 13.64
CA GLU A 230 13.36 15.51 13.30
C GLU A 230 14.05 15.57 11.93
N VAL A 231 13.85 16.68 11.21
CA VAL A 231 14.53 16.92 9.92
C VAL A 231 15.94 17.43 10.21
N ARG A 232 16.95 16.84 9.56
CA ARG A 232 18.35 17.27 9.61
C ARG A 232 18.89 17.50 8.20
#